data_AF-A0A353EB33-F1
#
_entry.id   AF-A0A353EB33-F1
#
_cell.length_a   1.000
_cell.length_b   1.000
_cell.length_c   1.000
_cell.angle_alpha   90.00
_cell.angle_beta   90.00
_cell.angle_gamma   90.00
#
_symmetry.space_group_name_H-M   'P 1'
#
loop_
_entity.id
_entity.type
_entity.pdbx_description
1 polymer ?
#
loop_
_entity_poly.entity_id
_entity_poly.type
_entity_poly.pdbx_seq_one_letter_code
_entity_poly.pdbx_strand_id
1 'polypeptide(L)' 'SALGMLLLLRDHAGGDTSHIEIVNCNNDVKKILTISNFEQLFTIK' A
#
# COMPACT_ATOMS: atom_id res chain seq x y z
N SER A 1 10.58 7.22 4.61
CA SER A 1 9.43 8.00 4.09
C SER A 1 8.97 7.50 2.72
N ALA A 2 8.56 6.23 2.63
CA ALA A 2 8.01 5.64 1.40
C ALA A 2 6.48 5.47 1.48
N LEU A 3 5.97 5.15 2.68
CA LEU A 3 4.55 4.99 2.97
C LEU A 3 3.72 6.24 2.62
N GLY A 4 4.21 7.44 2.95
CA GLY A 4 3.54 8.69 2.56
C GLY A 4 3.48 8.90 1.05
N MET A 5 4.49 8.46 0.29
CA MET A 5 4.46 8.55 -1.17
C MET A 5 3.46 7.57 -1.77
N LEU A 6 3.31 6.37 -1.20
CA LEU A 6 2.26 5.42 -1.63
C LEU A 6 0.86 6.02 -1.47
N LEU A 7 0.61 6.77 -0.39
CA LEU A 7 -0.67 7.46 -0.19
C LEU A 7 -0.91 8.54 -1.26
N LEU A 8 0.11 9.34 -1.58
CA LEU A 8 0.02 10.36 -2.65
C LEU A 8 -0.22 9.73 -4.02
N LEU A 9 0.45 8.61 -4.32
CA LEU A 9 0.24 7.86 -5.56
C LEU A 9 -1.18 7.30 -5.64
N ARG A 10 -1.72 6.79 -4.53
CA ARG A 10 -3.11 6.35 -4.44
C ARG A 10 -4.08 7.49 -4.69
N ASP A 11 -3.87 8.63 -4.03
CA ASP A 11 -4.69 9.83 -4.21
C ASP A 11 -4.72 10.26 -5.69
N HIS A 12 -3.53 10.31 -6.31
CA HIS A 12 -3.38 10.63 -7.73
C HIS A 12 -4.00 9.59 -8.67
N ALA A 13 -3.95 8.30 -8.33
CA ALA A 13 -4.48 7.21 -9.16
C ALA A 13 -6.02 7.11 -9.13
N GLY A 14 -6.71 7.86 -8.26
CA GLY A 14 -8.18 7.81 -8.12
C GLY A 14 -8.66 7.63 -6.68
N GLY A 15 -7.78 7.84 -5.69
CA GLY A 15 -8.11 7.81 -4.27
C GLY A 15 -8.64 6.45 -3.84
N ASP A 16 -9.75 6.45 -3.09
CA ASP A 16 -10.34 5.25 -2.51
C ASP A 16 -10.93 4.27 -3.55
N THR A 17 -11.15 4.73 -4.78
CA THR A 17 -11.64 3.88 -5.87
C THR A 17 -10.52 3.23 -6.68
N SER A 18 -9.27 3.63 -6.44
CA SER A 18 -8.11 3.11 -7.16
C SER A 18 -7.72 1.73 -6.62
N HIS A 19 -7.59 0.76 -7.51
CA HIS A 19 -7.17 -0.59 -7.14
C HIS A 19 -5.65 -0.70 -7.25
N ILE A 20 -4.95 -0.42 -6.16
CA ILE A 20 -3.48 -0.52 -6.10
C ILE A 20 -3.06 -1.81 -5.43
N GLU A 21 -2.25 -2.59 -6.14
CA GLU A 21 -1.71 -3.86 -5.66
C GLU A 21 -0.19 -3.75 -5.46
N ILE A 22 0.29 -4.20 -4.30
CA ILE A 22 1.70 -4.37 -4.00
C ILE A 22 2.02 -5.86 -4.19
N VAL A 23 2.80 -6.16 -5.22
CA VAL A 23 3.22 -7.51 -5.58
C VAL A 23 4.69 -7.74 -5.25
N ASN A 24 5.08 -8.99 -5.04
CA ASN A 24 6.48 -9.40 -4.84
C ASN A 24 7.14 -8.75 -3.60
N CYS A 25 6.35 -8.49 -2.55
CA CYS A 25 6.86 -8.05 -1.26
C CYS A 25 7.35 -9.25 -0.44
N ASN A 26 8.49 -9.08 0.23
CA ASN A 26 8.97 -10.08 1.18
C ASN A 26 8.12 -10.09 2.46
N ASN A 27 8.25 -11.15 3.27
CA ASN A 27 7.45 -11.29 4.50
C ASN A 27 7.68 -10.16 5.51
N ASP A 28 8.89 -9.60 5.59
CA ASP A 28 9.21 -8.49 6.48
C ASP A 28 8.50 -7.21 6.07
N VAL A 29 8.50 -6.87 4.78
CA VAL A 29 7.78 -5.71 4.22
C VAL A 29 6.28 -5.90 4.35
N LYS A 30 5.77 -7.11 4.09
CA LYS A 30 4.35 -7.45 4.29
C LYS A 30 3.93 -7.21 5.75
N LYS A 31 4.72 -7.69 6.72
CA LYS A 31 4.50 -7.41 8.14
C LYS A 31 4.48 -5.92 8.45
N ILE A 32 5.45 -5.15 7.96
CA ILE A 32 5.52 -3.71 8.20
C ILE A 32 4.28 -2.99 7.66
N LEU A 33 3.83 -3.36 6.45
CA LEU A 33 2.63 -2.79 5.82
C LEU A 33 1.36 -3.16 6.58
N THR A 34 1.24 -4.42 7.01
CA THR A 34 0.14 -4.90 7.87
C THR A 34 0.07 -4.13 9.19
N ILE A 35 1.19 -4.01 9.92
CA ILE A 35 1.26 -3.27 11.18
C ILE A 35 0.92 -1.78 10.99
N SER A 36 1.23 -1.24 9.82
CA SER A 36 0.95 0.16 9.46
C SER A 36 -0.47 0.39 8.92
N ASN A 37 -1.36 -0.61 8.95
CA ASN A 37 -2.72 -0.58 8.35
C ASN A 37 -2.77 -0.36 6.83
N PHE A 38 -1.67 -0.56 6.11
CA PHE A 38 -1.64 -0.41 4.65
C PHE A 38 -2.39 -1.52 3.92
N GLU A 39 -2.64 -2.67 4.56
CA GLU A 39 -3.45 -3.75 3.97
C GLU A 39 -4.93 -3.38 3.75
N GLN A 40 -5.43 -2.36 4.47
CA GLN A 40 -6.79 -1.83 4.23
C GLN A 40 -6.84 -0.84 3.06
N LEU A 41 -5.67 -0.33 2.68
CA LEU A 41 -5.50 0.74 1.70
C LEU A 41 -4.97 0.23 0.37
N PHE A 42 -4.23 -0.88 0.39
CA PHE A 42 -3.56 -1.51 -0.74
C PHE A 42 -3.75 -3.02 -0.65
N THR A 43 -3.91 -3.66 -1.80
CA THR A 43 -3.97 -5.11 -1.87
C THR A 43 -2.55 -5.67 -1.85
N ILE A 44 -2.19 -6.46 -0.84
CA ILE A 44 -0.83 -6.99 -0.68
C ILE A 44 -0.81 -8.48 -1.08
N LYS A 45 -0.18 -8.79 -2.22
CA LYS A 45 -0.01 -10.14 -2.73
C LYS A 45 1.34 -10.71 -2.31
#